data_AF-A0A1G3CKX3-F1
#
_entry.id   AF-A0A1G3CKX3-F1
#
_cell.length_a   1.000
_cell.length_b   1.000
_cell.length_c   1.000
_cell.angle_alpha   90.00
_cell.angle_beta   90.00
_cell.angle_gamma   90.00
#
_symmetry.space_group_name_H-M   'P 1'
#
loop_
_entity.id
_entity.type
_entity.pdbx_description
1 polymer ?
#
loop_
_entity_poly.entity_id
_entity_poly.type
_entity_poly.pdbx_seq_one_letter_code
_entity_poly.pdbx_strand_id
1 'polypeptide(L)'
;MNPLSKNFVRASLAYFFIAAIIGTIMIFMKSYPAQLLFTHVHLNLLGWMSMMIFGVGYHILPRFSGTPLAYPKVGNLQFYIANIGLVGLV
;
A
#
# COMPACT_ATOMS: atom_id res chain seq x y z
N MET A 1 8.42 5.24 -15.15
CA MET A 1 8.20 5.49 -13.71
C MET A 1 9.53 5.44 -13.00
N ASN A 2 9.75 6.31 -12.01
CA ASN A 2 10.89 6.18 -11.11
C ASN A 2 10.79 4.85 -10.34
N PRO A 3 11.92 4.24 -9.96
CA PRO A 3 11.93 2.94 -9.28
C PRO A 3 11.08 2.95 -7.99
N LEU A 4 11.10 4.06 -7.23
CA LEU A 4 10.27 4.25 -6.04
C LEU A 4 8.77 4.12 -6.34
N SER A 5 8.26 4.90 -7.30
CA SER A 5 6.85 4.86 -7.70
C SER A 5 6.43 3.45 -8.13
N LYS A 6 7.32 2.75 -8.85
CA LYS A 6 7.07 1.38 -9.30
C LYS A 6 7.00 0.40 -8.13
N ASN A 7 7.83 0.59 -7.11
CA ASN A 7 7.82 -0.25 -5.91
C ASN A 7 6.54 -0.05 -5.09
N PHE A 8 6.08 1.20 -4.91
CA PHE A 8 4.80 1.49 -4.26
C PHE A 8 3.61 0.84 -4.97
N VAL A 9 3.53 0.95 -6.30
CA VAL A 9 2.44 0.32 -7.07
C VAL A 9 2.51 -1.21 -7.01
N ARG A 10 3.71 -1.79 -7.08
CA ARG A 10 3.89 -3.25 -6.92
C ARG A 10 3.47 -3.74 -5.53
N ALA A 11 3.87 -3.04 -4.48
CA ALA A 11 3.48 -3.36 -3.11
C ALA A 11 1.95 -3.23 -2.93
N SER A 12 1.36 -2.16 -3.45
CA SER A 12 -0.10 -1.94 -3.45
C SER A 12 -0.86 -3.11 -4.07
N LEU A 13 -0.43 -3.58 -5.24
CA LEU A 13 -1.05 -4.73 -5.91
C LEU A 13 -0.86 -6.01 -5.10
N ALA A 14 0.32 -6.24 -4.53
CA ALA A 14 0.56 -7.41 -3.68
C ALA A 14 -0.37 -7.42 -2.45
N TYR A 15 -0.49 -6.29 -1.75
CA TYR A 15 -1.40 -6.16 -0.61
C TYR A 15 -2.87 -6.30 -1.02
N PHE A 16 -3.26 -5.80 -2.19
CA PHE A 16 -4.60 -6.02 -2.73
C PHE A 16 -4.90 -7.51 -2.94
N PHE A 17 -4.00 -8.26 -3.57
CA PHE A 17 -4.20 -9.70 -3.77
C PHE A 17 -4.31 -10.44 -2.44
N ILE A 18 -3.46 -10.12 -1.46
CA ILE A 18 -3.53 -10.71 -0.12
C ILE A 18 -4.87 -10.37 0.54
N ALA A 19 -5.29 -9.11 0.51
CA ALA A 19 -6.54 -8.65 1.08
C ALA A 19 -7.76 -9.30 0.41
N ALA A 20 -7.72 -9.47 -0.92
CA ALA A 20 -8.76 -10.13 -1.69
C ALA A 20 -8.88 -11.62 -1.36
N ILE A 21 -7.75 -12.33 -1.17
CA ILE A 21 -7.75 -13.72 -0.72
C ILE A 21 -8.37 -13.82 0.68
N ILE A 22 -7.95 -12.95 1.62
CA ILE A 22 -8.54 -12.91 2.97
C ILE A 22 -10.04 -12.63 2.91
N GLY A 23 -10.47 -11.65 2.12
CA GLY A 23 -11.89 -11.33 1.94
C GLY A 23 -12.68 -12.49 1.35
N THR A 24 -12.10 -13.22 0.40
CA THR A 24 -12.70 -14.43 -0.18
C THR A 24 -12.84 -15.53 0.86
N ILE A 25 -11.82 -15.76 1.69
CA ILE A 25 -11.88 -16.74 2.79
C ILE A 25 -13.00 -16.35 3.78
N MET A 26 -13.13 -15.07 4.12
CA MET A 26 -14.16 -14.58 5.04
C MET A 26 -15.58 -14.85 4.54
N ILE A 27 -15.84 -14.87 3.22
CA ILE A 27 -17.16 -15.19 2.65
C ILE A 27 -17.59 -16.62 2.99
N PHE A 28 -16.65 -17.57 3.03
CA PHE A 28 -16.93 -18.97 3.33
C PHE A 28 -17.00 -19.26 4.84
N MET A 29 -16.67 -18.28 5.68
CA MET A 29 -16.72 -18.42 7.14
C MET A 29 -18.07 -17.92 7.67
N LYS A 30 -18.78 -18.76 8.42
CA LYS A 30 -20.01 -18.36 9.12
C LYS A 30 -19.78 -17.31 10.22
N SER A 31 -18.58 -17.32 10.81
CA SER A 31 -18.12 -16.35 11.80
C SER A 31 -16.59 -16.25 11.72
N TYR A 32 -16.04 -15.06 11.85
CA TYR A 32 -14.60 -14.80 11.81
C TYR A 32 -14.18 -13.92 13.00
N PRO A 33 -12.94 -14.07 13.48
CA PRO A 33 -12.43 -13.27 14.59
C PRO A 33 -12.29 -11.80 14.20
N ALA A 34 -12.48 -10.88 15.16
CA ALA A 34 -12.36 -9.44 14.95
C ALA A 34 -10.98 -9.05 14.40
N GLN A 35 -9.92 -9.77 14.79
CA GLN A 35 -8.57 -9.58 14.28
C GLN A 35 -8.49 -9.77 12.76
N LEU A 36 -9.19 -10.77 12.20
CA LEU A 36 -9.16 -11.02 10.76
C LEU A 36 -9.84 -9.89 9.97
N LEU A 37 -10.96 -9.38 10.47
CA LEU A 37 -11.62 -8.19 9.91
C LEU A 37 -10.69 -6.97 10.00
N PHE A 38 -10.06 -6.75 11.16
CA PHE A 38 -9.12 -5.65 11.37
C PHE A 38 -7.97 -5.70 10.36
N THR A 39 -7.31 -6.86 10.23
CA THR A 39 -6.28 -7.14 9.22
C THR A 39 -6.80 -6.85 7.81
N HIS A 40 -7.97 -7.39 7.42
CA HIS A 40 -8.52 -7.22 6.08
C HIS A 40 -8.76 -5.76 5.71
N VAL A 41 -9.35 -4.97 6.62
CA VAL A 41 -9.65 -3.56 6.39
C VAL A 41 -8.36 -2.74 6.25
N HIS A 42 -7.38 -2.96 7.13
CA HIS A 42 -6.13 -2.19 7.10
C HIS A 42 -5.23 -2.58 5.92
N LEU A 43 -5.23 -3.84 5.49
CA LEU A 43 -4.55 -4.24 4.26
C LEU A 43 -5.15 -3.56 3.02
N ASN A 44 -6.48 -3.42 2.95
CA ASN A 44 -7.12 -2.69 1.86
C ASN A 44 -6.83 -1.17 1.91
N LEU A 45 -6.94 -0.55 3.08
CA LEU A 45 -6.80 0.90 3.21
C LEU A 45 -5.33 1.36 3.15
N LEU A 46 -4.48 0.79 4.01
CA LEU A 46 -3.08 1.20 4.15
C LEU A 46 -2.18 0.45 3.15
N GLY A 47 -2.42 -0.84 2.93
CA GLY A 47 -1.63 -1.66 2.01
C GLY A 47 -1.94 -1.39 0.55
N TRP A 48 -3.22 -1.42 0.15
CA TRP A 48 -3.60 -1.23 -1.24
C TRP A 48 -3.80 0.25 -1.60
N MET A 49 -4.82 0.91 -1.04
CA MET A 49 -5.23 2.25 -1.48
C MET A 49 -4.15 3.30 -1.24
N SER A 50 -3.62 3.39 -0.02
CA SER A 50 -2.59 4.39 0.33
C SER A 50 -1.31 4.21 -0.50
N MET A 51 -0.81 2.97 -0.64
CA MET A 51 0.38 2.70 -1.44
C MET A 51 0.17 3.02 -2.93
N MET A 52 -1.05 2.80 -3.46
CA MET A 52 -1.38 3.19 -4.83
C MET A 52 -1.31 4.71 -5.01
N ILE A 53 -1.91 5.45 -4.07
CA ILE A 53 -1.90 6.91 -4.07
C ILE A 53 -0.47 7.44 -4.00
N PHE A 54 0.39 6.88 -3.14
CA PHE A 54 1.79 7.29 -3.06
C PHE A 54 2.57 6.97 -4.34
N GLY A 55 2.44 5.76 -4.87
CA GLY A 55 3.13 5.35 -6.09
C GLY A 55 2.77 6.21 -7.30
N VAL A 56 1.47 6.44 -7.49
CA VAL A 56 0.95 7.30 -8.56
C VAL A 56 1.29 8.77 -8.31
N GLY A 57 1.11 9.26 -7.08
CA GLY A 57 1.44 10.63 -6.69
C GLY A 57 2.90 10.98 -6.97
N TYR A 58 3.84 10.12 -6.56
CA TYR A 58 5.26 10.31 -6.86
C TYR A 58 5.61 10.22 -8.34
N HIS A 59 4.76 9.59 -9.14
CA HIS A 59 4.94 9.54 -10.58
C HIS A 59 4.42 10.79 -11.28
N ILE A 60 3.27 11.29 -10.82
CA ILE A 60 2.48 12.32 -11.49
C ILE A 60 2.90 13.73 -11.03
N LEU A 61 3.09 13.95 -9.73
CA LEU A 61 3.39 15.27 -9.17
C LEU A 61 4.65 15.94 -9.77
N PRO A 62 5.81 15.26 -9.91
CA PRO A 62 7.00 15.89 -10.51
C PRO A 62 6.79 16.34 -11.96
N ARG A 63 5.87 15.68 -12.67
CA ARG A 63 5.57 15.98 -14.07
C ARG A 63 4.63 17.15 -14.23
N PHE A 64 3.62 17.25 -13.37
CA PHE A 64 2.73 18.41 -13.36
C PHE A 64 3.45 19.68 -12.93
N SER A 65 4.34 19.57 -11.93
CA SER A 65 5.09 20.74 -11.43
C SER A 65 6.31 21.10 -12.27
N GLY A 66 6.65 20.32 -13.31
CA GLY A 66 7.84 20.54 -14.15
C GLY A 66 9.17 20.47 -13.40
N THR A 67 9.16 20.04 -12.14
CA THR A 67 10.32 20.00 -11.23
C THR A 67 10.56 18.58 -10.74
N PRO A 68 11.83 18.13 -10.68
CA PRO A 68 12.13 16.82 -10.13
C PRO A 68 11.76 16.76 -8.65
N LEU A 69 11.52 15.55 -8.15
CA LEU A 69 11.20 15.34 -6.74
C LEU A 69 12.35 15.84 -5.87
N ALA A 70 12.08 16.82 -4.98
CA ALA A 70 13.12 17.52 -4.22
C ALA A 70 13.98 16.59 -3.35
N TYR A 71 13.37 15.58 -2.73
CA TYR A 71 14.05 14.66 -1.81
C TYR A 71 13.68 13.19 -2.08
N PRO A 72 14.29 12.54 -3.10
CA PRO A 72 13.98 11.16 -3.45
C PRO A 72 14.31 10.15 -2.34
N LYS A 73 15.29 10.47 -1.47
CA LYS A 73 15.65 9.63 -0.32
C LYS A 73 14.55 9.55 0.73
N VAL A 74 13.80 10.64 0.94
CA VAL A 74 12.69 10.67 1.90
C VAL A 74 11.54 9.79 1.42
N GLY A 75 11.27 9.76 0.12
CA GLY A 75 10.27 8.86 -0.46
C GLY A 75 10.64 7.37 -0.26
N ASN A 76 11.91 7.01 -0.41
CA ASN A 76 12.37 5.65 -0.10
C ASN A 76 12.19 5.32 1.40
N LEU A 77 12.53 6.26 2.29
CA LEU A 77 12.33 6.07 3.74
C LEU A 77 10.85 5.86 4.07
N GLN A 78 9.95 6.67 3.49
CA GLN A 78 8.51 6.51 3.64
C GLN A 78 8.05 5.12 3.18
N PHE A 79 8.57 4.61 2.06
CA PHE A 79 8.24 3.26 1.58
C PHE A 79 8.55 2.20 2.65
N TYR A 80 9.76 2.21 3.22
CA TYR A 80 10.13 1.23 4.25
C TYR A 80 9.31 1.39 5.52
N ILE A 81 9.14 2.62 6.03
CA ILE A 81 8.35 2.89 7.24
C ILE A 81 6.90 2.45 7.05
N ALA A 82 6.29 2.74 5.90
CA ALA A 82 4.90 2.39 5.65
C ALA A 82 4.69 0.87 5.56
N ASN A 83 5.61 0.13 4.92
CA ASN A 83 5.52 -1.34 4.86
C ASN A 83 5.78 -1.98 6.23
N ILE A 84 6.82 -1.53 6.96
CA ILE A 84 7.13 -2.05 8.30
C ILE A 84 5.99 -1.75 9.28
N GLY A 85 5.44 -0.53 9.24
CA GLY A 85 4.32 -0.13 10.07
C GLY A 85 3.05 -0.95 9.78
N LEU A 86 2.78 -1.24 8.50
CA LEU A 86 1.65 -2.08 8.12
C LEU A 86 1.81 -3.51 8.61
N VAL A 87 2.99 -4.10 8.41
CA VAL A 87 3.29 -5.47 8.86
C VAL A 87 3.29 -5.57 10.39
N GLY A 88 3.70 -4.53 11.11
CA GLY A 88 3.65 -4.52 12.57
C GLY A 88 2.25 -4.27 13.16
N LEU A 89 1.34 -3.69 12.38
CA LEU A 89 -0.04 -3.41 12.80
C LEU A 89 -0.98 -4.61 12.59
N VAL A 90 -0.71 -5.42 11.57
CA VAL A 90 -1.55 -6.52 11.09
C VAL A 90 -1.07 -7.85 11.65
#